data_AF-A0A0D7BDA2-F1
#
_entry.id   AF-A0A0D7BDA2-F1
#
_cell.length_a   1.000
_cell.length_b   1.000
_cell.length_c   1.000
_cell.angle_alpha   90.00
_cell.angle_beta   90.00
_cell.angle_gamma   90.00
#
_symmetry.space_group_name_H-M   'P 1'
#
loop_
_entity.id
_entity.type
_entity.pdbx_description
1 polymer ?
#
loop_
_entity_poly.entity_id
_entity_poly.type
_entity_poly.pdbx_seq_one_letter_code
_entity_poly.pdbx_strand_id
1 'polypeptide(L)'
;MLFTSFFTLALAAVSLAAPAPSPVDLDDRAVSFESIRVGLTVVINTYRTSPSSNNRANLCRIISGLTQAQRTRIQNLGFDLSRIQCPNTVDQLNSVQAGLGAAYQAYTQNQNARNTAALCAITSQLTAAQRSRIVALGINLSNVQCTQNVDQQLNAIAPGLATAYDALAAAPTVFANQLAYCQIATRLNAQQTSQLNALNLSGATGLQCPNVIIQNRLNNNILAGFGDAYYAYLADNSTANQQALCTLTGQLSNAQKRRLLNNFGIDVTTFGCT
;
A
#
# COMPACT_ATOMS: atom_id res chain seq x y z
N MET A 1 -43.55 6.69 6.63
CA MET A 1 -43.08 8.09 6.74
C MET A 1 -43.20 8.53 8.18
N LEU A 2 -42.10 8.58 8.94
CA LEU A 2 -41.95 9.20 10.27
C LEU A 2 -40.50 8.88 10.71
N PHE A 3 -39.82 9.79 11.41
CA PHE A 3 -38.41 9.77 11.86
C PHE A 3 -37.37 10.61 11.09
N THR A 4 -37.78 11.54 10.21
CA THR A 4 -36.92 12.69 9.85
C THR A 4 -36.86 13.76 10.94
N SER A 5 -37.76 13.71 11.94
CA SER A 5 -37.96 14.81 12.91
C SER A 5 -37.10 14.73 14.19
N PHE A 6 -36.29 13.69 14.40
CA PHE A 6 -35.43 13.58 15.60
C PHE A 6 -33.98 14.01 15.35
N PHE A 7 -33.56 14.06 14.09
CA PHE A 7 -32.25 14.61 13.71
C PHE A 7 -32.15 16.12 14.03
N THR A 8 -33.29 16.81 14.03
CA THR A 8 -33.42 18.23 14.37
C THR A 8 -33.28 18.51 15.86
N LEU A 9 -33.58 17.58 16.77
CA LEU A 9 -33.47 17.82 18.22
C LEU A 9 -32.04 17.66 18.76
N ALA A 10 -31.29 16.70 18.21
CA ALA A 10 -29.86 16.58 18.50
C ALA A 10 -29.05 17.72 17.86
N LEU A 11 -29.44 18.17 16.65
CA LEU A 11 -28.82 19.33 16.02
C LEU A 11 -29.27 20.66 16.65
N ALA A 12 -30.51 20.76 17.16
CA ALA A 12 -31.01 21.94 17.90
C ALA A 12 -30.36 22.10 19.28
N ALA A 13 -30.07 21.01 19.99
CA ALA A 13 -29.33 21.07 21.25
C ALA A 13 -27.85 21.47 21.03
N VAL A 14 -27.29 21.18 19.86
CA VAL A 14 -25.94 21.62 19.45
C VAL A 14 -25.96 23.02 18.83
N SER A 15 -27.07 23.46 18.21
CA SER A 15 -27.18 24.78 17.57
C SER A 15 -27.74 25.88 18.46
N LEU A 16 -28.37 25.58 19.60
CA LEU A 16 -28.74 26.57 20.62
C LEU A 16 -27.54 27.15 21.41
N ALA A 17 -26.31 26.73 21.08
CA ALA A 17 -25.07 27.25 21.64
C ALA A 17 -24.24 28.10 20.65
N ALA A 18 -24.83 28.57 19.55
CA ALA A 18 -24.15 29.46 18.61
C ALA A 18 -25.02 30.69 18.29
N PRO A 19 -24.59 31.93 18.61
CA PRO A 19 -25.11 33.10 17.92
C PRO A 19 -24.50 33.16 16.51
N ALA A 20 -25.34 33.56 15.55
CA ALA A 20 -25.07 33.71 14.12
C ALA A 20 -23.93 34.75 13.83
N PRO A 21 -23.37 34.79 12.60
CA PRO A 21 -21.94 34.99 12.35
C PRO A 21 -21.48 36.44 12.26
N SER A 22 -20.21 36.67 12.63
CA SER A 22 -19.36 37.70 12.03
C SER A 22 -17.94 37.12 11.82
N PRO A 23 -17.18 37.62 10.82
CA PRO A 23 -16.00 36.93 10.31
C PRO A 23 -14.72 37.38 11.02
N VAL A 24 -14.28 36.66 12.06
CA VAL A 24 -12.93 36.83 12.63
C VAL A 24 -12.45 35.50 13.22
N ASP A 25 -11.23 35.13 12.81
CA ASP A 25 -10.26 34.13 13.29
C ASP A 25 -10.74 32.86 14.03
N LEU A 26 -10.27 31.72 13.49
CA LEU A 26 -10.69 30.34 13.78
C LEU A 26 -9.95 29.66 14.94
N ASP A 27 -9.41 30.42 15.89
CA ASP A 27 -8.80 29.85 17.10
C ASP A 27 -9.67 30.15 18.34
N ASP A 28 -9.98 29.10 19.11
CA ASP A 28 -10.67 29.13 20.41
C ASP A 28 -12.19 29.42 20.48
N ARG A 29 -13.01 28.52 19.93
CA ARG A 29 -14.42 28.36 20.40
C ARG A 29 -14.61 27.07 21.17
N ALA A 30 -14.42 27.17 22.48
CA ALA A 30 -14.73 26.14 23.47
C ALA A 30 -16.21 25.71 23.38
N VAL A 31 -16.47 24.47 22.95
CA VAL A 31 -17.74 23.78 23.17
C VAL A 31 -17.85 23.54 24.68
N SER A 32 -18.75 24.25 25.36
CA SER A 32 -18.85 24.17 26.82
C SER A 32 -19.20 22.75 27.28
N PHE A 33 -18.56 22.31 28.37
CA PHE A 33 -18.57 20.94 28.88
C PHE A 33 -19.98 20.41 29.22
N GLU A 34 -20.90 21.30 29.61
CA GLU A 34 -22.29 20.95 29.92
C GLU A 34 -23.13 20.61 28.67
N SER A 35 -22.81 21.19 27.52
CA SER A 35 -23.50 20.90 26.25
C SER A 35 -23.26 19.46 25.79
N ILE A 36 -22.03 18.97 25.98
CA ILE A 36 -21.63 17.58 25.68
C ILE A 36 -22.30 16.61 26.66
N ARG A 37 -22.42 16.98 27.94
CA ARG A 37 -23.03 16.16 29.00
C ARG A 37 -24.53 15.94 28.75
N VAL A 38 -25.28 16.99 28.40
CA VAL A 38 -26.71 16.90 28.11
C VAL A 38 -26.97 16.07 26.85
N GLY A 39 -26.21 16.32 25.77
CA GLY A 39 -26.34 15.57 24.52
C GLY A 39 -26.05 14.08 24.67
N LEU A 40 -24.99 13.71 25.40
CA LEU A 40 -24.62 12.31 25.63
C LEU A 40 -25.63 11.58 26.54
N THR A 41 -26.16 12.27 27.55
CA THR A 41 -27.17 11.72 28.47
C THR A 41 -28.46 11.36 27.73
N VAL A 42 -28.92 12.24 26.83
CA VAL A 42 -30.13 11.98 26.02
C VAL A 42 -29.94 10.79 25.10
N VAL A 43 -28.79 10.66 24.44
CA VAL A 43 -28.50 9.54 23.52
C VAL A 43 -28.39 8.21 24.28
N ILE A 44 -27.73 8.19 25.45
CA ILE A 44 -27.58 6.99 26.28
C ILE A 44 -28.94 6.54 26.84
N ASN A 45 -29.77 7.49 27.32
CA ASN A 45 -31.10 7.16 27.81
C ASN A 45 -32.02 6.65 26.69
N THR A 46 -31.93 7.22 25.49
CA THR A 46 -32.69 6.75 24.31
C THR A 46 -32.28 5.34 23.88
N TYR A 47 -30.99 5.00 23.97
CA TYR A 47 -30.53 3.63 23.70
C TYR A 47 -31.05 2.62 24.74
N ARG A 48 -31.08 3.00 26.01
CA ARG A 48 -31.60 2.16 27.10
C ARG A 48 -33.10 1.91 26.99
N THR A 49 -33.87 2.90 26.54
CA THR A 49 -35.34 2.81 26.41
C THR A 49 -35.81 2.24 25.05
N SER A 50 -34.95 2.21 24.03
CA SER A 50 -35.23 1.59 22.74
C SER A 50 -33.95 1.03 22.09
N PRO A 51 -33.54 -0.19 22.47
CA PRO A 51 -32.35 -0.84 21.95
C PRO A 51 -32.60 -1.37 20.52
N SER A 52 -32.54 -0.47 19.53
CA SER A 52 -32.53 -0.84 18.12
C SER A 52 -31.10 -0.91 17.59
N SER A 53 -30.89 -1.67 16.50
CA SER A 53 -29.62 -1.73 15.77
C SER A 53 -29.16 -0.33 15.30
N ASN A 54 -30.10 0.53 14.90
CA ASN A 54 -29.83 1.92 14.50
C ASN A 54 -29.40 2.79 15.69
N ASN A 55 -30.03 2.65 16.85
CA ASN A 55 -29.67 3.40 18.05
C ASN A 55 -28.30 2.95 18.60
N ARG A 56 -27.98 1.65 18.51
CA ARG A 56 -26.64 1.12 18.84
C ARG A 56 -25.58 1.68 17.90
N ALA A 57 -25.83 1.69 16.60
CA ALA A 57 -24.89 2.22 15.61
C ALA A 57 -24.64 3.72 15.81
N ASN A 58 -25.67 4.51 16.09
CA ASN A 58 -25.56 5.94 16.38
C ASN A 58 -24.78 6.23 17.66
N LEU A 59 -25.04 5.49 18.74
CA LEU A 59 -24.31 5.57 19.99
C LEU A 59 -22.83 5.23 19.78
N CYS A 60 -22.54 4.18 19.01
CA CYS A 60 -21.18 3.76 18.71
C CYS A 60 -20.42 4.77 17.85
N ARG A 61 -21.08 5.43 16.88
CA ARG A 61 -20.49 6.51 16.08
C ARG A 61 -20.09 7.71 16.93
N ILE A 62 -20.91 8.06 17.92
CA ILE A 62 -20.61 9.15 18.85
C ILE A 62 -19.43 8.77 19.74
N ILE A 63 -19.42 7.55 20.30
CA ILE A 63 -18.33 7.08 21.17
C ILE A 63 -17.01 6.98 20.39
N SER A 64 -17.02 6.49 19.14
CA SER A 64 -15.82 6.39 18.31
C SER A 64 -15.21 7.75 17.96
N GLY A 65 -16.02 8.82 17.89
CA GLY A 65 -15.56 10.18 17.64
C GLY A 65 -14.98 10.92 18.86
N LEU A 66 -15.05 10.34 20.06
CA LEU A 66 -14.52 10.97 21.27
C LEU A 66 -12.99 10.82 21.36
N THR A 67 -12.30 11.93 21.66
CA THR A 67 -10.87 11.93 21.99
C THR A 67 -10.60 11.23 23.32
N GLN A 68 -9.35 10.81 23.56
CA GLN A 68 -8.97 10.15 24.82
C GLN A 68 -9.30 11.01 26.05
N ALA A 69 -9.03 12.32 25.98
CA ALA A 69 -9.37 13.26 27.06
C ALA A 69 -10.89 13.36 27.30
N GLN A 70 -11.70 13.31 26.25
CA GLN A 70 -13.18 13.32 26.37
C GLN A 70 -13.70 12.00 26.95
N ARG A 71 -13.11 10.86 26.57
CA ARG A 71 -13.46 9.53 27.12
C ARG A 71 -13.20 9.46 28.63
N THR A 72 -12.01 9.87 29.06
CA THR A 72 -11.65 9.93 30.48
C THR A 72 -12.60 10.84 31.27
N ARG A 73 -12.95 12.00 30.68
CA ARG A 73 -13.90 12.94 31.28
C ARG A 73 -15.32 12.38 31.40
N ILE A 74 -15.80 11.62 30.41
CA ILE A 74 -17.11 10.95 30.44
C ILE A 74 -17.13 9.79 31.45
N GLN A 75 -16.04 9.04 31.54
CA GLN A 75 -15.86 8.00 32.56
C GLN A 75 -15.89 8.58 33.98
N ASN A 76 -15.25 9.74 34.19
CA ASN A 76 -15.27 10.47 35.47
C ASN A 76 -16.67 11.01 35.83
N LEU A 77 -17.59 11.13 34.87
CA LEU A 77 -18.99 11.48 35.08
C LEU A 77 -19.88 10.25 35.39
N GLY A 78 -19.29 9.07 35.55
CA GLY A 78 -19.99 7.83 35.92
C GLY A 78 -20.56 7.04 34.73
N PHE A 79 -20.24 7.42 33.49
CA PHE A 79 -20.63 6.65 32.31
C PHE A 79 -19.62 5.53 32.02
N ASP A 80 -20.05 4.30 32.26
CA ASP A 80 -19.25 3.11 31.94
C ASP A 80 -19.37 2.75 30.44
N LEU A 81 -18.43 3.29 29.65
CA LEU A 81 -18.33 3.02 28.20
C LEU A 81 -17.90 1.58 27.89
N SER A 82 -17.38 0.81 28.86
CA SER A 82 -16.92 -0.57 28.64
C SER A 82 -18.07 -1.56 28.47
N ARG A 83 -19.27 -1.21 28.94
CA ARG A 83 -20.50 -2.02 28.79
C ARG A 83 -21.17 -1.89 27.42
N ILE A 84 -20.69 -0.96 26.59
CA ILE A 84 -21.22 -0.74 25.24
C ILE A 84 -20.31 -1.47 24.26
N GLN A 85 -20.71 -2.67 23.83
CA GLN A 85 -20.02 -3.41 22.77
C GLN A 85 -20.28 -2.74 21.42
N CYS A 86 -19.43 -1.77 21.11
CA CYS A 86 -19.35 -1.22 19.78
C CYS A 86 -18.46 -2.12 18.92
N PRO A 87 -18.94 -2.58 17.74
CA PRO A 87 -18.05 -3.22 16.79
C PRO A 87 -16.92 -2.25 16.49
N ASN A 88 -15.69 -2.72 16.63
CA ASN A 88 -14.51 -1.90 16.35
C ASN A 88 -14.54 -1.47 14.87
N THR A 89 -13.76 -0.45 14.50
CA THR A 89 -13.73 0.05 13.13
C THR A 89 -13.44 -1.04 12.09
N VAL A 90 -12.68 -2.08 12.46
CA VAL A 90 -12.38 -3.24 11.61
C VAL A 90 -13.64 -4.06 11.32
N ASP A 91 -14.41 -4.39 12.34
CA ASP A 91 -15.68 -5.15 12.22
C ASP A 91 -16.74 -4.35 11.46
N GLN A 92 -16.82 -3.04 11.71
CA GLN A 92 -17.73 -2.14 10.99
C GLN A 92 -17.39 -2.08 9.50
N LEU A 93 -16.11 -1.94 9.15
CA LEU A 93 -15.67 -1.93 7.76
C LEU A 93 -15.81 -3.30 7.09
N ASN A 94 -15.52 -4.39 7.80
CA ASN A 94 -15.70 -5.75 7.30
C ASN A 94 -17.19 -6.09 7.02
N SER A 95 -18.13 -5.43 7.70
CA SER A 95 -19.57 -5.52 7.41
C SER A 95 -19.99 -4.80 6.13
N VAL A 96 -19.20 -3.84 5.65
CA VAL A 96 -19.42 -3.15 4.37
C VAL A 96 -18.86 -3.95 3.21
N GLN A 97 -17.65 -4.48 3.37
CA GLN A 97 -16.96 -5.33 2.42
C GLN A 97 -15.95 -6.20 3.18
N ALA A 98 -15.97 -7.51 2.94
CA ALA A 98 -15.04 -8.42 3.59
C ALA A 98 -13.58 -7.98 3.33
N GLY A 99 -12.76 -7.95 4.39
CA GLY A 99 -11.35 -7.58 4.32
C GLY A 99 -11.05 -6.08 4.36
N LEU A 100 -12.06 -5.20 4.22
CA LEU A 100 -11.87 -3.75 4.24
C LEU A 100 -11.32 -3.25 5.59
N GLY A 101 -11.77 -3.85 6.70
CA GLY A 101 -11.32 -3.47 8.03
C GLY A 101 -9.85 -3.76 8.26
N ALA A 102 -9.39 -4.94 7.84
CA ALA A 102 -8.00 -5.33 7.96
C ALA A 102 -7.09 -4.47 7.06
N ALA A 103 -7.50 -4.21 5.82
CA ALA A 103 -6.76 -3.35 4.90
C ALA A 103 -6.65 -1.91 5.41
N TYR A 104 -7.74 -1.36 5.94
CA TYR A 104 -7.76 -0.01 6.51
C TYR A 104 -6.90 0.09 7.78
N GLN A 105 -6.92 -0.93 8.63
CA GLN A 105 -6.08 -1.00 9.82
C GLN A 105 -4.59 -1.07 9.46
N ALA A 106 -4.22 -1.91 8.49
CA ALA A 106 -2.83 -2.02 8.02
C ALA A 106 -2.34 -0.68 7.42
N TYR A 107 -3.18 -0.01 6.63
CA TYR A 107 -2.88 1.31 6.08
C TYR A 107 -2.66 2.36 7.18
N THR A 108 -3.56 2.46 8.16
CA THR A 108 -3.46 3.45 9.24
C THR A 108 -2.29 3.18 10.19
N GLN A 109 -1.90 1.92 10.40
CA GLN A 109 -0.73 1.56 11.21
C GLN A 109 0.59 1.82 10.49
N ASN A 110 0.66 1.59 9.18
CA ASN A 110 1.85 1.80 8.38
C ASN A 110 1.48 2.13 6.93
N GLN A 111 1.54 3.42 6.60
CA GLN A 111 1.20 3.95 5.27
C GLN A 111 2.34 3.70 4.26
N ASN A 112 2.55 2.43 3.90
CA ASN A 112 3.49 2.02 2.86
C ASN A 112 2.75 1.59 1.58
N ALA A 113 3.49 1.37 0.49
CA ALA A 113 2.94 1.04 -0.82
C ALA A 113 2.03 -0.22 -0.82
N ARG A 114 2.42 -1.28 -0.09
CA ARG A 114 1.66 -2.53 -0.02
C ARG A 114 0.33 -2.35 0.71
N ASN A 115 0.34 -1.64 1.83
CA ASN A 115 -0.86 -1.40 2.63
C ASN A 115 -1.83 -0.44 1.92
N THR A 116 -1.29 0.57 1.22
CA THR A 116 -2.08 1.45 0.34
C THR A 116 -2.69 0.67 -0.82
N ALA A 117 -1.92 -0.18 -1.51
CA ALA A 117 -2.43 -0.99 -2.62
C ALA A 117 -3.52 -1.98 -2.19
N ALA A 118 -3.35 -2.65 -1.05
CA ALA A 118 -4.35 -3.55 -0.48
C ALA A 118 -5.68 -2.83 -0.15
N LEU A 119 -5.59 -1.62 0.41
CA LEU A 119 -6.77 -0.78 0.67
C LEU A 119 -7.41 -0.31 -0.65
N CYS A 120 -6.63 0.17 -1.61
CA CYS A 120 -7.09 0.64 -2.92
C CYS A 120 -7.78 -0.45 -3.75
N ALA A 121 -7.27 -1.69 -3.71
CA ALA A 121 -7.87 -2.82 -4.42
C ALA A 121 -9.32 -3.05 -3.96
N ILE A 122 -9.56 -2.99 -2.65
CA ILE A 122 -10.90 -3.15 -2.08
C ILE A 122 -11.77 -1.93 -2.36
N THR A 123 -11.25 -0.71 -2.17
CA THR A 123 -12.04 0.52 -2.34
C THR A 123 -12.46 0.76 -3.80
N SER A 124 -11.65 0.32 -4.77
CA SER A 124 -11.96 0.41 -6.20
C SER A 124 -13.20 -0.40 -6.62
N GLN A 125 -13.51 -1.47 -5.89
CA GLN A 125 -14.65 -2.37 -6.17
C GLN A 125 -15.93 -1.98 -5.42
N LEU A 126 -15.88 -0.97 -4.55
CA LEU A 126 -17.03 -0.57 -3.75
C LEU A 126 -18.09 0.14 -4.58
N THR A 127 -19.33 -0.32 -4.42
CA THR A 127 -20.53 0.33 -4.97
C THR A 127 -20.78 1.68 -4.30
N ALA A 128 -21.58 2.55 -4.94
CA ALA A 128 -21.98 3.85 -4.38
C ALA A 128 -22.66 3.71 -3.00
N ALA A 129 -23.48 2.67 -2.79
CA ALA A 129 -24.14 2.40 -1.51
C ALA A 129 -23.13 2.02 -0.41
N GLN A 130 -22.12 1.21 -0.73
CA GLN A 130 -21.05 0.86 0.22
C GLN A 130 -20.18 2.06 0.58
N ARG A 131 -19.84 2.91 -0.41
CA ARG A 131 -19.11 4.17 -0.16
C ARG A 131 -19.88 5.11 0.77
N SER A 132 -21.19 5.24 0.57
CA SER A 132 -22.07 6.03 1.44
C SER A 132 -22.06 5.50 2.89
N ARG A 133 -22.08 4.17 3.08
CA ARG A 133 -21.97 3.56 4.42
C ARG A 133 -20.63 3.86 5.10
N ILE A 134 -19.53 3.86 4.38
CA ILE A 134 -18.19 4.17 4.93
C ILE A 134 -18.11 5.63 5.39
N VAL A 135 -18.62 6.56 4.56
CA VAL A 135 -18.71 7.98 4.94
C VAL A 135 -19.60 8.17 6.18
N ALA A 136 -20.71 7.42 6.29
CA ALA A 136 -21.58 7.45 7.46
C ALA A 136 -20.89 6.92 8.75
N LEU A 137 -19.85 6.10 8.62
CA LEU A 137 -18.97 5.68 9.73
C LEU A 137 -17.93 6.76 10.12
N GLY A 138 -17.91 7.92 9.44
CA GLY A 138 -16.92 8.97 9.66
C GLY A 138 -15.55 8.67 9.09
N ILE A 139 -15.44 7.65 8.22
CA ILE A 139 -14.19 7.23 7.60
C ILE A 139 -14.15 7.84 6.20
N ASN A 140 -13.20 8.74 5.96
CA ASN A 140 -13.03 9.35 4.66
C ASN A 140 -11.93 8.63 3.87
N LEU A 141 -12.32 7.70 3.00
CA LEU A 141 -11.39 7.02 2.07
C LEU A 141 -11.12 7.83 0.79
N SER A 142 -11.75 9.00 0.63
CA SER A 142 -11.56 9.87 -0.55
C SER A 142 -10.17 10.51 -0.60
N ASN A 143 -9.53 10.66 0.57
CA ASN A 143 -8.15 11.16 0.68
C ASN A 143 -7.09 10.07 0.45
N VAL A 144 -7.50 8.79 0.44
CA VAL A 144 -6.62 7.73 -0.05
C VAL A 144 -6.52 7.98 -1.54
N GLN A 145 -5.42 8.58 -1.99
CA GLN A 145 -5.15 8.78 -3.41
C GLN A 145 -5.00 7.40 -4.05
N CYS A 146 -6.14 6.87 -4.49
CA CYS A 146 -6.26 5.77 -5.41
C CYS A 146 -5.96 6.32 -6.81
N THR A 147 -4.82 7.01 -6.98
CA THR A 147 -4.14 7.03 -8.28
C THR A 147 -4.13 5.58 -8.74
N GLN A 148 -4.44 5.29 -10.03
CA GLN A 148 -4.35 3.93 -10.59
C GLN A 148 -3.24 3.18 -9.83
N ASN A 149 -3.59 2.13 -9.08
CA ASN A 149 -2.58 1.53 -8.20
C ASN A 149 -1.35 1.23 -9.06
N VAL A 150 -0.15 1.37 -8.51
CA VAL A 150 1.09 1.25 -9.31
C VAL A 150 1.03 0.00 -10.20
N ASP A 151 0.42 -1.09 -9.72
CA ASP A 151 0.13 -2.30 -10.49
C ASP A 151 -0.74 -2.09 -11.75
N GLN A 152 -1.83 -1.32 -11.68
CA GLN A 152 -2.63 -0.93 -12.85
C GLN A 152 -1.82 -0.07 -13.81
N GLN A 153 -1.00 0.87 -13.31
CA GLN A 153 -0.14 1.70 -14.16
C GLN A 153 0.94 0.85 -14.85
N LEU A 154 1.56 -0.06 -14.11
CA LEU A 154 2.54 -1.00 -14.63
C LEU A 154 1.94 -1.95 -15.66
N ASN A 155 0.77 -2.54 -15.36
CA ASN A 155 0.09 -3.43 -16.30
C ASN A 155 -0.47 -2.70 -17.53
N ALA A 156 -0.78 -1.40 -17.42
CA ALA A 156 -1.11 -0.56 -18.57
C ALA A 156 0.12 -0.25 -19.45
N ILE A 157 1.32 -0.18 -18.87
CA ILE A 157 2.57 -0.05 -19.62
C ILE A 157 2.87 -1.36 -20.35
N ALA A 158 2.86 -2.49 -19.64
CA ALA A 158 3.01 -3.82 -20.23
C ALA A 158 2.34 -4.90 -19.38
N PRO A 159 1.64 -5.87 -19.99
CA PRO A 159 1.04 -6.98 -19.27
C PRO A 159 2.06 -7.76 -18.43
N GLY A 160 1.75 -7.99 -17.15
CA GLY A 160 2.59 -8.76 -16.24
C GLY A 160 3.74 -7.96 -15.61
N LEU A 161 3.90 -6.68 -15.96
CA LEU A 161 4.95 -5.83 -15.39
C LEU A 161 4.76 -5.61 -13.89
N ALA A 162 3.51 -5.53 -13.41
CA ALA A 162 3.23 -5.40 -11.98
C ALA A 162 3.74 -6.60 -11.19
N THR A 163 3.39 -7.81 -11.61
CA THR A 163 3.83 -9.05 -10.97
C THR A 163 5.35 -9.18 -10.97
N ALA A 164 6.01 -8.83 -12.08
CA ALA A 164 7.46 -8.86 -12.15
C ALA A 164 8.12 -7.82 -11.21
N TYR A 165 7.53 -6.63 -11.11
CA TYR A 165 7.99 -5.61 -10.19
C TYR A 165 7.77 -6.00 -8.72
N ASP A 166 6.63 -6.56 -8.36
CA ASP A 166 6.33 -7.01 -7.00
C ASP A 166 7.30 -8.09 -6.53
N ALA A 167 7.61 -9.06 -7.40
CA ALA A 167 8.60 -10.10 -7.11
C ALA A 167 10.00 -9.49 -6.91
N LEU A 168 10.38 -8.53 -7.77
CA LEU A 168 11.65 -7.81 -7.65
C LEU A 168 11.72 -7.00 -6.36
N ALA A 169 10.69 -6.23 -6.04
CA ALA A 169 10.65 -5.40 -4.84
C ALA A 169 10.66 -6.24 -3.55
N ALA A 170 10.03 -7.42 -3.56
CA ALA A 170 10.03 -8.33 -2.43
C ALA A 170 11.40 -8.99 -2.18
N ALA A 171 12.14 -9.29 -3.24
CA ALA A 171 13.47 -9.92 -3.14
C ALA A 171 14.38 -9.44 -4.28
N PRO A 172 15.02 -8.27 -4.13
CA PRO A 172 15.75 -7.60 -5.21
C PRO A 172 17.08 -8.27 -5.57
N THR A 173 17.62 -9.09 -4.68
CA THR A 173 18.89 -9.83 -4.89
C THR A 173 18.69 -11.17 -5.60
N VAL A 174 17.45 -11.63 -5.78
CA VAL A 174 17.15 -12.91 -6.44
C VAL A 174 17.22 -12.71 -7.96
N PHE A 175 18.18 -13.36 -8.61
CA PHE A 175 18.41 -13.22 -10.06
C PHE A 175 17.16 -13.51 -10.90
N ALA A 176 16.35 -14.50 -10.52
CA ALA A 176 15.11 -14.83 -11.24
C ALA A 176 14.11 -13.66 -11.26
N ASN A 177 14.03 -12.90 -10.16
CA ASN A 177 13.14 -11.74 -10.06
C ASN A 177 13.65 -10.56 -10.88
N GLN A 178 14.97 -10.32 -10.83
CA GLN A 178 15.64 -9.34 -11.70
C GLN A 178 15.42 -9.68 -13.18
N LEU A 179 15.59 -10.95 -13.56
CA LEU A 179 15.43 -11.41 -14.92
C LEU A 179 13.99 -11.23 -15.41
N ALA A 180 12.99 -11.61 -14.62
CA ALA A 180 11.58 -11.47 -14.98
C ALA A 180 11.22 -10.01 -15.28
N TYR A 181 11.62 -9.07 -14.42
CA TYR A 181 11.43 -7.65 -14.65
C TYR A 181 12.16 -7.16 -15.90
N CYS A 182 13.44 -7.49 -16.04
CA CYS A 182 14.27 -7.01 -17.14
C CYS A 182 13.87 -7.57 -18.51
N GLN A 183 13.30 -8.78 -18.58
CA GLN A 183 12.77 -9.34 -19.83
C GLN A 183 11.59 -8.54 -20.38
N ILE A 184 10.79 -7.93 -19.49
CA ILE A 184 9.69 -7.05 -19.88
C ILE A 184 10.25 -5.65 -20.19
N ALA A 185 11.02 -5.08 -19.26
CA ALA A 185 11.53 -3.70 -19.34
C ALA A 185 12.36 -3.46 -20.62
N THR A 186 13.18 -4.43 -21.05
CA THR A 186 14.03 -4.29 -22.25
C THR A 186 13.27 -4.37 -23.57
N ARG A 187 11.99 -4.75 -23.55
CA ARG A 187 11.12 -4.83 -24.74
C ARG A 187 10.18 -3.63 -24.87
N LEU A 188 10.16 -2.74 -23.88
CA LEU A 188 9.32 -1.55 -23.91
C LEU A 188 9.79 -0.60 -25.01
N ASN A 189 8.83 0.07 -25.66
CA ASN A 189 9.14 1.16 -26.56
C ASN A 189 9.52 2.44 -25.78
N ALA A 190 9.94 3.50 -26.50
CA ALA A 190 10.38 4.75 -25.86
C ALA A 190 9.30 5.42 -25.00
N GLN A 191 8.03 5.38 -25.43
CA GLN A 191 6.92 5.97 -24.69
C GLN A 191 6.64 5.19 -23.39
N GLN A 192 6.55 3.87 -23.48
CA GLN A 192 6.38 2.97 -22.33
C GLN A 192 7.53 3.08 -21.35
N THR A 193 8.76 3.22 -21.86
CA THR A 193 9.96 3.41 -21.03
C THR A 193 9.89 4.74 -20.26
N SER A 194 9.48 5.82 -20.93
CA SER A 194 9.28 7.13 -20.28
C SER A 194 8.20 7.06 -19.20
N GLN A 195 7.06 6.40 -19.49
CA GLN A 195 6.00 6.17 -18.51
C GLN A 195 6.49 5.36 -17.31
N LEU A 196 7.26 4.29 -17.54
CA LEU A 196 7.82 3.47 -16.47
C LEU A 196 8.79 4.26 -15.58
N ASN A 197 9.68 5.05 -16.18
CA ASN A 197 10.63 5.89 -15.45
C ASN A 197 9.93 6.96 -14.61
N ALA A 198 8.82 7.52 -15.11
CA ALA A 198 8.02 8.51 -14.38
C ALA A 198 7.37 7.93 -13.10
N LEU A 199 7.20 6.61 -13.01
CA LEU A 199 6.68 5.96 -11.80
C LEU A 199 7.71 5.90 -10.66
N ASN A 200 8.99 6.21 -10.93
CA ASN A 200 10.07 6.32 -9.92
C ASN A 200 10.11 5.14 -8.94
N LEU A 201 10.19 3.93 -9.49
CA LEU A 201 10.07 2.68 -8.73
C LEU A 201 11.36 2.35 -7.95
N SER A 202 11.32 2.49 -6.63
CA SER A 202 12.47 2.25 -5.75
C SER A 202 13.02 0.82 -5.83
N GLY A 203 12.17 -0.19 -6.06
CA GLY A 203 12.57 -1.60 -6.14
C GLY A 203 13.44 -1.96 -7.36
N ALA A 204 13.49 -1.11 -8.39
CA ALA A 204 14.34 -1.29 -9.57
C ALA A 204 15.61 -0.40 -9.56
N THR A 205 15.85 0.33 -8.46
CA THR A 205 16.97 1.25 -8.37
C THR A 205 18.31 0.53 -8.50
N GLY A 206 19.16 0.98 -9.40
CA GLY A 206 20.48 0.38 -9.66
C GLY A 206 20.46 -0.89 -10.51
N LEU A 207 19.29 -1.42 -10.87
CA LEU A 207 19.18 -2.62 -11.70
C LEU A 207 19.61 -2.34 -13.14
N GLN A 208 20.70 -2.97 -13.57
CA GLN A 208 21.22 -2.87 -14.93
C GLN A 208 20.64 -3.98 -15.81
N CYS A 209 19.43 -3.77 -16.34
CA CYS A 209 18.75 -4.80 -17.13
C CYS A 209 19.53 -5.36 -18.33
N PRO A 210 20.32 -4.57 -19.09
CA PRO A 210 21.19 -5.12 -20.12
C PRO A 210 22.15 -6.19 -19.59
N ASN A 211 22.74 -5.97 -18.40
CA ASN A 211 23.68 -6.90 -17.77
C ASN A 211 22.99 -8.20 -17.36
N VAL A 212 21.81 -8.10 -16.74
CA VAL A 212 21.00 -9.26 -16.34
C VAL A 212 20.63 -10.14 -17.56
N ILE A 213 20.26 -9.51 -18.68
CA ILE A 213 19.94 -10.23 -19.92
C ILE A 213 21.19 -10.91 -20.52
N ILE A 214 22.35 -10.23 -20.51
CA ILE A 214 23.60 -10.82 -20.96
C ILE A 214 23.99 -11.99 -20.05
N GLN A 215 23.97 -11.83 -18.73
CA GLN A 215 24.24 -12.89 -17.75
C GLN A 215 23.37 -14.13 -18.03
N ASN A 216 22.06 -13.94 -18.22
CA ASN A 216 21.15 -15.03 -18.56
C ASN A 216 21.51 -15.70 -19.90
N ARG A 217 21.88 -14.92 -20.93
CA ARG A 217 22.29 -15.47 -22.23
C ARG A 217 23.59 -16.26 -22.13
N LEU A 218 24.54 -15.81 -21.32
CA LEU A 218 25.79 -16.54 -21.07
C LEU A 218 25.51 -17.88 -20.38
N ASN A 219 24.68 -17.88 -19.33
CA ASN A 219 24.30 -19.09 -18.60
C ASN A 219 23.54 -20.11 -19.48
N ASN A 220 22.70 -19.66 -20.41
CA ASN A 220 21.89 -20.57 -21.23
C ASN A 220 22.52 -20.97 -22.57
N ASN A 221 23.30 -20.09 -23.21
CA ASN A 221 23.79 -20.31 -24.57
C ASN A 221 25.27 -20.65 -24.66
N ILE A 222 26.04 -20.41 -23.59
CA ILE A 222 27.47 -20.68 -23.53
C ILE A 222 27.71 -21.87 -22.62
N LEU A 223 27.55 -21.69 -21.31
CA LEU A 223 27.76 -22.73 -20.30
C LEU A 223 27.03 -22.32 -19.02
N ALA A 224 26.36 -23.28 -18.37
CA ALA A 224 25.67 -23.05 -17.11
C ALA A 224 26.63 -22.48 -16.05
N GLY A 225 26.21 -21.42 -15.36
CA GLY A 225 27.02 -20.72 -14.35
C GLY A 225 28.11 -19.80 -14.89
N PHE A 226 28.38 -19.78 -16.21
CA PHE A 226 29.43 -18.94 -16.78
C PHE A 226 29.11 -17.45 -16.67
N GLY A 227 27.86 -17.06 -16.92
CA GLY A 227 27.41 -15.67 -16.73
C GLY A 227 27.57 -15.23 -15.28
N ASP A 228 27.23 -16.10 -14.33
CA ASP A 228 27.34 -15.79 -12.91
C ASP A 228 28.80 -15.55 -12.51
N ALA A 229 29.72 -16.45 -12.91
CA ALA A 229 31.14 -16.29 -12.64
C ALA A 229 31.74 -15.05 -13.34
N TYR A 230 31.32 -14.77 -14.57
CA TYR A 230 31.80 -13.62 -15.32
C TYR A 230 31.40 -12.30 -14.66
N TYR A 231 30.13 -12.16 -14.26
CA TYR A 231 29.67 -10.94 -13.58
C TYR A 231 30.18 -10.83 -12.15
N ALA A 232 30.42 -11.95 -11.45
CA ALA A 232 31.12 -11.93 -10.16
C ALA A 232 32.55 -11.40 -10.29
N TYR A 233 33.30 -11.87 -11.30
CA TYR A 233 34.65 -11.37 -11.63
C TYR A 233 34.67 -9.88 -12.00
N LEU A 234 33.69 -9.41 -12.78
CA LEU A 234 33.58 -7.98 -13.11
C LEU A 234 33.24 -7.10 -11.90
N ALA A 235 32.41 -7.61 -10.98
CA ALA A 235 32.04 -6.89 -9.77
C ALA A 235 33.19 -6.86 -8.74
N ASP A 236 33.92 -7.96 -8.61
CA ASP A 236 35.07 -8.12 -7.72
C ASP A 236 36.10 -9.07 -8.36
N ASN A 237 37.22 -8.51 -8.79
CA ASN A 237 38.33 -9.28 -9.38
C ASN A 237 39.23 -9.87 -8.29
N SER A 238 38.64 -10.67 -7.40
CA SER A 238 39.37 -11.45 -6.41
C SER A 238 39.89 -12.75 -7.02
N THR A 239 40.95 -13.31 -6.42
CA THR A 239 41.53 -14.60 -6.86
C THR A 239 40.49 -15.72 -6.91
N ALA A 240 39.53 -15.73 -5.98
CA ALA A 240 38.45 -16.72 -5.96
C ALA A 240 37.51 -16.59 -7.17
N ASN A 241 37.07 -15.37 -7.50
CA ASN A 241 36.20 -15.13 -8.66
C ASN A 241 36.92 -15.39 -9.98
N GLN A 242 38.19 -14.99 -10.08
CA GLN A 242 39.03 -15.29 -11.23
C GLN A 242 39.19 -16.81 -11.43
N GLN A 243 39.49 -17.55 -10.36
CA GLN A 243 39.68 -19.01 -10.45
C GLN A 243 38.37 -19.75 -10.79
N ALA A 244 37.24 -19.30 -10.26
CA ALA A 244 35.92 -19.83 -10.64
C ALA A 244 35.63 -19.60 -12.13
N LEU A 245 35.89 -18.39 -12.65
CA LEU A 245 35.73 -18.06 -14.06
C LEU A 245 36.69 -18.87 -14.95
N CYS A 246 37.93 -19.05 -14.53
CA CYS A 246 38.94 -19.81 -15.27
C CYS A 246 38.61 -21.30 -15.34
N THR A 247 38.08 -21.87 -14.26
CA THR A 247 37.61 -23.27 -14.22
C THR A 247 36.54 -23.51 -15.28
N LEU A 248 35.55 -22.60 -15.38
CA LEU A 248 34.50 -22.69 -16.40
C LEU A 248 35.03 -22.41 -17.82
N THR A 249 35.97 -21.47 -17.96
CA THR A 249 36.62 -21.16 -19.24
C THR A 249 37.37 -22.37 -19.81
N GLY A 250 37.99 -23.18 -18.94
CA GLY A 250 38.66 -24.43 -19.33
C GLY A 250 37.71 -25.48 -19.92
N GLN A 251 36.43 -25.44 -19.58
CA GLN A 251 35.41 -26.35 -20.09
C GLN A 251 34.83 -25.93 -21.46
N LEU A 252 35.12 -24.71 -21.91
CA LEU A 252 34.56 -24.18 -23.15
C LEU A 252 35.26 -24.78 -24.39
N SER A 253 34.46 -25.25 -25.33
CA SER A 253 34.91 -25.58 -26.68
C SER A 253 35.37 -24.32 -27.45
N ASN A 254 36.19 -24.50 -28.48
CA ASN A 254 36.58 -23.42 -29.39
C ASN A 254 35.38 -22.74 -30.08
N ALA A 255 34.27 -23.45 -30.25
CA ALA A 255 33.03 -22.86 -30.77
C ALA A 255 32.38 -21.91 -29.75
N GLN A 256 32.30 -22.31 -28.47
CA GLN A 256 31.78 -21.45 -27.40
C GLN A 256 32.67 -20.22 -27.19
N LYS A 257 34.01 -20.38 -27.20
CA LYS A 257 34.96 -19.26 -27.09
C LYS A 257 34.78 -18.25 -28.23
N ARG A 258 34.61 -18.71 -29.47
CA ARG A 258 34.30 -17.81 -30.61
C ARG A 258 32.95 -17.13 -30.49
N ARG A 259 31.92 -17.80 -29.96
CA ARG A 259 30.61 -17.17 -29.71
C ARG A 259 30.70 -16.08 -28.65
N LEU A 260 31.48 -16.28 -27.57
CA LEU A 260 31.74 -15.24 -26.57
C LEU A 260 32.34 -13.99 -27.21
N LEU A 261 33.39 -14.16 -28.02
CA LEU A 261 34.04 -13.04 -28.69
C LEU A 261 33.11 -12.35 -29.69
N ASN A 262 32.50 -13.11 -30.60
CA ASN A 262 31.76 -12.55 -31.72
C ASN A 262 30.38 -11.98 -31.34
N ASN A 263 29.70 -12.59 -30.37
CA ASN A 263 28.32 -12.22 -30.04
C ASN A 263 28.21 -11.36 -28.78
N PHE A 264 29.23 -11.40 -27.91
CA PHE A 264 29.23 -10.70 -26.63
C PHE A 264 30.45 -9.79 -26.43
N GLY A 265 31.44 -9.83 -27.32
CA GLY A 265 32.68 -9.04 -27.18
C GLY A 265 33.58 -9.51 -26.04
N ILE A 266 33.41 -10.75 -25.57
CA ILE A 266 34.13 -11.30 -24.41
C ILE A 266 35.30 -12.14 -24.91
N ASP A 267 36.52 -11.64 -24.72
CA ASP A 267 37.76 -12.37 -25.00
C ASP A 267 38.25 -13.10 -23.76
N VAL A 268 38.15 -14.43 -23.77
CA VAL A 268 38.54 -15.30 -22.64
C VAL A 268 40.04 -15.28 -22.34
N THR A 269 40.89 -14.83 -23.27
CA THR A 269 42.35 -14.73 -23.04
C THR A 269 42.69 -13.60 -22.06
N THR A 270 41.79 -12.62 -21.93
CA THR A 270 41.96 -11.48 -21.03
C THR A 270 41.74 -11.82 -19.55
N PHE A 271 41.25 -13.03 -19.25
CA PHE A 271 40.95 -13.44 -17.87
C PHE A 271 42.20 -13.86 -17.08
N GLY A 272 43.35 -14.06 -17.73
CA GLY A 272 44.58 -14.44 -17.05
C GLY A 272 44.58 -15.86 -16.47
N CYS A 273 43.83 -16.77 -17.08
CA CYS A 273 43.78 -18.18 -16.70
C CYS A 273 45.09 -18.87 -17.07
N THR A 274 46.02 -18.93 -16.11
CA THR A 274 47.31 -19.65 -16.22
C THR A 274 47.26 -20.96 -15.47
#